data_AF-G0PLT6-F1
#
_entry.id   AF-G0PLT6-F1
#
_cell.length_a   1.000
_cell.length_b   1.000
_cell.length_c   1.000
_cell.angle_alpha   90.00
_cell.angle_beta   90.00
_cell.angle_gamma   90.00
#
_symmetry.space_group_name_H-M   'P 1'
#
loop_
_entity.id
_entity.type
_entity.pdbx_description
1 polymer ?
#
loop_
_entity_poly.entity_id
_entity_poly.type
_entity_poly.pdbx_seq_one_letter_code
_entity_poly.pdbx_strand_id
1 'polypeptide(L)'
;PDIFQQTTILDELKDEKFDLGITESLFICGFRKLYPTNIMNKTYISIPALFDHIGVKTVINADSVLYLDVVKYALGEPASTSFYPGLFSKFIDKMNFFERTRNLLGYAFSWYFSWTRFQGELEAIKPYYNKSLSWEDHINGAAFYLINSNQYLDFASPTLPKTVFIGGMQVNTKKHGKVELEKEWDDLLSIRKQNVLVSFGSNAFSSDMPAEYKKAFLEVFESMPDTTFIWKYEEENATLADHLPNVKLTTWMPQNDLLADDRLTLFITHGGLGSSVELAYQGKPAVVIPLMADQPRNALMLTRHGGALELDKFHLDKPSQIRHAIKTVLNDPNYKKNAEKLASILSSQPHQPKDVVLKHCDFAVKFGDLKTLNSEGRNLNLFQFYSIDIALAALAVTILLLLLLSLIISCVFRKMYTLFSNVKSKID
;
A
#
# COMPACT_ATOMS: atom_id res chain seq x y z
N PRO A 1 4.13 -21.75 20.89
CA PRO A 1 4.67 -23.07 20.49
C PRO A 1 5.26 -22.98 19.09
N ASP A 2 6.51 -23.40 18.93
CA ASP A 2 7.20 -23.38 17.64
C ASP A 2 6.54 -24.39 16.68
N ILE A 3 6.08 -23.93 15.51
CA ILE A 3 5.41 -24.80 14.53
C ILE A 3 6.33 -25.91 14.04
N PHE A 4 7.64 -25.67 13.98
CA PHE A 4 8.63 -26.65 13.53
C PHE A 4 8.86 -27.79 14.54
N GLN A 5 8.34 -27.67 15.76
CA GLN A 5 8.38 -28.72 16.78
C GLN A 5 7.09 -29.57 16.80
N GLN A 6 6.05 -29.18 16.05
CA GLN A 6 4.74 -29.84 16.05
C GLN A 6 4.66 -30.90 14.96
N THR A 7 5.43 -31.99 15.11
CA THR A 7 5.58 -33.04 14.08
C THR A 7 4.26 -33.64 13.61
N THR A 8 3.30 -33.86 14.51
CA THR A 8 1.98 -34.40 14.15
C THR A 8 1.25 -33.52 13.15
N ILE A 9 1.19 -32.21 13.41
CA ILE A 9 0.51 -31.24 12.53
C ILE A 9 1.25 -31.13 11.19
N LEU A 10 2.59 -31.17 11.21
CA LEU A 10 3.38 -31.10 9.99
C LEU A 10 3.19 -32.33 9.10
N ASP A 11 3.07 -33.51 9.70
CA ASP A 11 2.77 -34.75 8.99
C ASP A 11 1.33 -34.71 8.41
N GLU A 12 0.35 -34.25 9.19
CA GLU A 12 -1.03 -34.03 8.70
C GLU A 12 -1.06 -33.08 7.49
N LEU A 13 -0.43 -31.91 7.61
CA LEU A 13 -0.37 -30.93 6.51
C LEU A 13 0.34 -31.46 5.27
N LYS A 14 1.31 -32.36 5.44
CA LYS A 14 2.02 -32.98 4.33
C LYS A 14 1.17 -34.04 3.63
N ASP A 15 0.35 -34.78 4.38
CA ASP A 15 -0.55 -35.80 3.85
C ASP A 15 -1.72 -35.22 3.04
N GLU A 16 -2.10 -33.97 3.31
CA GLU A 16 -3.10 -33.21 2.54
C GLU A 16 -2.67 -32.92 1.08
N LYS A 17 -1.35 -32.90 0.79
CA LYS A 17 -0.79 -32.74 -0.57
C LYS A 17 -1.29 -31.47 -1.30
N PHE A 18 -1.25 -30.33 -0.63
CA PHE A 18 -1.64 -29.04 -1.22
C PHE A 18 -0.88 -28.72 -2.52
N ASP A 19 -1.61 -28.25 -3.54
CA ASP A 19 -1.05 -27.84 -4.84
C ASP A 19 -0.43 -26.43 -4.81
N LEU A 20 -0.88 -25.57 -3.90
CA LEU A 20 -0.54 -24.15 -3.84
C LEU A 20 -0.47 -23.65 -2.40
N GLY A 21 0.60 -22.94 -2.08
CA GLY A 21 0.73 -22.16 -0.84
C GLY A 21 0.49 -20.68 -1.11
N ILE A 22 -0.20 -19.99 -0.21
CA ILE A 22 -0.39 -18.53 -0.26
C ILE A 22 0.16 -17.94 1.04
N THR A 23 1.05 -16.97 0.94
CA THR A 23 1.68 -16.30 2.10
C THR A 23 1.73 -14.81 1.89
N GLU A 24 1.88 -14.06 2.97
CA GLU A 24 2.08 -12.61 2.93
C GLU A 24 3.56 -12.24 3.09
N SER A 25 4.04 -11.22 2.37
CA SER A 25 5.44 -10.77 2.42
C SER A 25 5.79 -9.98 3.67
N LEU A 26 4.79 -9.67 4.50
CA LEU A 26 4.96 -9.09 5.82
C LEU A 26 5.72 -10.04 6.75
N PHE A 27 5.84 -11.34 6.46
CA PHE A 27 6.68 -12.27 7.22
C PHE A 27 7.40 -13.23 6.28
N ILE A 28 8.64 -13.61 6.63
CA ILE A 28 9.49 -14.52 5.87
C ILE A 28 9.74 -15.85 6.59
N CYS A 29 9.26 -16.03 7.82
CA CYS A 29 9.26 -17.35 8.47
C CYS A 29 8.42 -18.40 7.71
N GLY A 30 7.61 -17.94 6.75
CA GLY A 30 7.88 -18.15 5.33
C GLY A 30 8.71 -19.38 5.02
N PHE A 31 10.05 -19.33 4.72
CA PHE A 31 10.87 -19.85 3.53
C PHE A 31 11.97 -21.00 3.56
N ARG A 32 11.93 -22.03 2.64
CA ARG A 32 12.92 -23.10 2.25
C ARG A 32 12.78 -23.57 0.77
N LYS A 33 13.86 -24.11 0.20
CA LYS A 33 14.04 -24.64 -1.18
C LYS A 33 14.54 -26.10 -1.20
N LEU A 34 14.34 -26.89 -2.26
CA LEU A 34 15.03 -28.17 -2.54
C LEU A 34 15.69 -28.21 -3.94
N TYR A 35 16.80 -28.93 -4.09
CA TYR A 35 17.57 -29.12 -5.34
C TYR A 35 16.94 -30.19 -6.26
N PRO A 36 17.18 -30.16 -7.59
CA PRO A 36 16.89 -31.30 -8.46
C PRO A 36 18.03 -32.34 -8.40
N THR A 37 17.65 -33.62 -8.41
CA THR A 37 18.48 -34.74 -8.83
C THR A 37 18.63 -34.71 -10.36
N ASN A 38 19.47 -33.81 -10.89
CA ASN A 38 20.35 -34.04 -12.04
C ASN A 38 21.04 -32.74 -12.50
N ILE A 39 22.31 -32.90 -12.82
CA ILE A 39 23.30 -31.88 -13.18
C ILE A 39 23.01 -31.42 -14.61
N MET A 40 22.72 -30.13 -14.82
CA MET A 40 23.17 -29.30 -15.98
C MET A 40 22.43 -27.96 -16.19
N ASN A 41 21.40 -27.59 -15.43
CA ASN A 41 20.84 -26.23 -15.47
C ASN A 41 20.48 -25.76 -14.05
N LYS A 42 21.28 -24.84 -13.49
CA LYS A 42 21.04 -24.25 -12.16
C LYS A 42 19.87 -23.28 -12.23
N THR A 43 18.67 -23.79 -11.92
CA THR A 43 17.44 -23.01 -12.00
C THR A 43 16.73 -23.15 -10.65
N TYR A 44 16.84 -22.12 -9.80
CA TYR A 44 16.38 -22.14 -8.40
C TYR A 44 14.96 -21.56 -8.20
N ILE A 45 14.08 -22.23 -7.44
CA ILE A 45 12.75 -21.74 -7.00
C ILE A 45 12.81 -21.56 -5.47
N SER A 46 12.28 -20.46 -4.93
CA SER A 46 12.22 -20.17 -3.49
C SER A 46 10.77 -20.28 -2.98
N ILE A 47 10.55 -20.98 -1.87
CA ILE A 47 9.20 -21.29 -1.34
C ILE A 47 9.23 -21.05 0.17
N PRO A 48 8.13 -20.66 0.84
CA PRO A 48 7.98 -20.74 2.29
C PRO A 48 8.52 -22.09 2.91
N ALA A 49 9.35 -22.10 3.97
CA ALA A 49 9.93 -23.10 4.86
C ALA A 49 8.88 -24.05 5.32
N LEU A 50 7.74 -23.53 5.77
CA LEU A 50 6.60 -24.35 6.09
C LEU A 50 6.13 -25.09 4.84
N PHE A 51 5.90 -24.37 3.73
CA PHE A 51 5.40 -24.94 2.47
C PHE A 51 6.37 -25.98 1.87
N ASP A 52 7.67 -25.74 1.87
CA ASP A 52 8.68 -26.72 1.44
C ASP A 52 8.76 -27.91 2.41
N HIS A 53 8.63 -27.69 3.73
CA HIS A 53 8.61 -28.77 4.72
C HIS A 53 7.44 -29.74 4.47
N ILE A 54 6.27 -29.21 4.10
CA ILE A 54 5.08 -30.00 3.79
C ILE A 54 4.97 -30.37 2.30
N GLY A 55 5.96 -30.01 1.47
CA GLY A 55 6.07 -30.45 0.06
C GLY A 55 5.29 -29.63 -0.99
N VAL A 56 4.78 -28.45 -0.64
CA VAL A 56 4.16 -27.51 -1.56
C VAL A 56 5.21 -26.90 -2.49
N LYS A 57 4.96 -26.97 -3.81
CA LYS A 57 5.94 -26.57 -4.84
C LYS A 57 5.70 -25.20 -5.46
N THR A 58 4.48 -24.69 -5.36
CA THR A 58 4.09 -23.41 -5.93
C THR A 58 3.57 -22.50 -4.85
N VAL A 59 3.97 -21.23 -4.93
CA VAL A 59 3.63 -20.23 -3.93
C VAL A 59 3.16 -18.98 -4.61
N ILE A 60 2.12 -18.37 -4.07
CA ILE A 60 1.74 -17.00 -4.39
C ILE A 60 1.97 -16.14 -3.15
N ASN A 61 2.52 -14.95 -3.37
CA ASN A 61 2.51 -13.91 -2.35
C ASN A 61 1.17 -13.16 -2.43
N ALA A 62 0.50 -12.94 -1.31
CA ALA A 62 -0.71 -12.15 -1.21
C ALA A 62 -0.61 -11.18 -0.03
N ASP A 63 -0.43 -9.89 -0.33
CA ASP A 63 -0.26 -8.87 0.69
C ASP A 63 -1.61 -8.28 1.08
N SER A 64 -1.87 -8.19 2.39
CA SER A 64 -3.07 -7.54 2.93
C SER A 64 -2.97 -6.02 2.91
N VAL A 65 -1.76 -5.50 2.75
CA VAL A 65 -1.40 -4.08 2.69
C VAL A 65 -1.16 -3.61 1.25
N LEU A 66 -0.99 -2.29 1.10
CA LEU A 66 -0.52 -1.70 -0.15
C LEU A 66 0.88 -2.21 -0.52
N TYR A 67 1.26 -2.02 -1.78
CA TYR A 67 2.51 -2.55 -2.30
C TYR A 67 3.72 -2.06 -1.50
N LEU A 68 4.39 -2.98 -0.79
CA LEU A 68 5.54 -2.69 0.04
C LEU A 68 6.79 -2.40 -0.80
N ASP A 69 7.46 -1.31 -0.44
CA ASP A 69 8.69 -0.85 -1.11
C ASP A 69 9.81 -1.88 -1.07
N VAL A 70 9.90 -2.64 0.03
CA VAL A 70 10.89 -3.70 0.22
C VAL A 70 10.65 -4.89 -0.73
N VAL A 71 9.39 -5.17 -1.08
CA VAL A 71 9.02 -6.23 -2.03
C VAL A 71 9.35 -5.77 -3.45
N LYS A 72 9.04 -4.52 -3.80
CA LYS A 72 9.48 -3.91 -5.08
C LYS A 72 11.00 -4.04 -5.25
N TYR A 73 11.76 -3.67 -4.22
CA TYR A 73 13.22 -3.81 -4.22
C TYR A 73 13.67 -5.26 -4.44
N ALA A 74 13.14 -6.21 -3.67
CA ALA A 74 13.50 -7.61 -3.80
C ALA A 74 13.24 -8.15 -5.22
N LEU A 75 12.15 -7.69 -5.85
CA LEU A 75 11.76 -8.10 -7.20
C LEU A 75 12.54 -7.41 -8.32
N GLY A 76 13.34 -6.39 -8.01
CA GLY A 76 13.98 -5.55 -9.03
C GLY A 76 12.98 -4.68 -9.77
N GLU A 77 11.90 -4.31 -9.10
CA GLU A 77 10.87 -3.40 -9.59
C GLU A 77 11.17 -1.96 -9.11
N PRO A 78 11.03 -0.93 -9.97
CA PRO A 78 11.29 0.44 -9.55
C PRO A 78 10.35 0.88 -8.40
N ALA A 79 10.96 1.29 -7.28
CA ALA A 79 10.25 1.92 -6.18
C ALA A 79 9.68 3.31 -6.55
N SER A 80 10.27 3.97 -7.55
CA SER A 80 9.81 5.27 -8.06
C SER A 80 9.64 6.34 -6.98
N THR A 81 10.56 6.40 -6.01
CA THR A 81 10.51 7.28 -4.83
C THR A 81 10.40 8.78 -5.15
N SER A 82 10.70 9.18 -6.38
CA SER A 82 10.57 10.55 -6.88
C SER A 82 9.13 11.01 -7.09
N PHE A 83 8.17 10.09 -7.18
CA PHE A 83 6.75 10.40 -7.35
C PHE A 83 5.80 9.41 -6.67
N TYR A 84 6.17 8.15 -6.45
CA TYR A 84 5.30 7.18 -5.80
C TYR A 84 5.35 7.37 -4.27
N PRO A 85 4.23 7.68 -3.59
CA PRO A 85 4.22 7.83 -2.14
C PRO A 85 4.47 6.49 -1.46
N GLY A 86 5.48 6.43 -0.58
CA GLY A 86 5.77 5.23 0.21
C GLY A 86 4.67 4.95 1.23
N LEU A 87 4.68 3.77 1.85
CA LEU A 87 3.60 3.29 2.72
C LEU A 87 3.19 4.30 3.81
N PHE A 88 4.16 4.97 4.43
CA PHE A 88 3.95 5.94 5.52
C PHE A 88 3.96 7.41 5.05
N SER A 89 3.86 7.65 3.74
CA SER A 89 3.97 8.99 3.17
C SER A 89 2.74 9.84 3.44
N LYS A 90 2.96 11.14 3.60
CA LYS A 90 1.92 12.18 3.72
C LYS A 90 1.88 13.08 2.48
N PHE A 91 2.27 12.55 1.33
CA PHE A 91 2.34 13.29 0.07
C PHE A 91 1.59 12.55 -1.02
N ILE A 92 1.07 13.31 -2.00
CA ILE A 92 0.53 12.76 -3.25
C ILE A 92 1.66 12.58 -4.28
N ASP A 93 1.32 12.10 -5.47
CA ASP A 93 2.24 11.83 -6.58
C ASP A 93 2.87 13.07 -7.25
N LYS A 94 2.50 14.26 -6.78
CA LYS A 94 3.07 15.55 -7.21
C LYS A 94 3.85 16.16 -6.06
N MET A 95 5.14 15.83 -5.97
CA MET A 95 6.01 16.23 -4.87
C MET A 95 7.03 17.29 -5.32
N ASN A 96 7.22 18.31 -4.50
CA ASN A 96 8.35 19.24 -4.63
C ASN A 96 9.67 18.59 -4.15
N PHE A 97 10.80 19.31 -4.29
CA PHE A 97 12.11 18.78 -3.90
C PHE A 97 12.15 18.27 -2.45
N PHE A 98 11.64 19.03 -1.49
CA PHE A 98 11.68 18.66 -0.08
C PHE A 98 10.73 17.50 0.26
N GLU A 99 9.56 17.46 -0.39
CA GLU A 99 8.62 16.35 -0.25
C GLU A 99 9.21 15.06 -0.80
N ARG A 100 9.87 15.09 -1.96
CA ARG A 100 10.61 13.94 -2.50
C ARG A 100 11.72 13.49 -1.56
N THR A 101 12.46 14.41 -0.97
CA THR A 101 13.50 14.08 0.01
C THR A 101 12.91 13.39 1.25
N ARG A 102 11.81 13.90 1.80
CA ARG A 102 11.13 13.26 2.94
C ARG A 102 10.52 11.91 2.55
N ASN A 103 9.94 11.80 1.36
CA ASN A 103 9.43 10.54 0.83
C ASN A 103 10.58 9.52 0.76
N LEU A 104 11.71 9.87 0.15
CA LEU A 104 12.90 9.02 0.08
C LEU A 104 13.40 8.57 1.47
N LEU A 105 13.43 9.47 2.46
CA LEU A 105 13.78 9.10 3.84
C LEU A 105 12.75 8.11 4.44
N GLY A 106 11.46 8.27 4.13
CA GLY A 106 10.41 7.32 4.49
C GLY A 106 10.61 5.93 3.87
N TYR A 107 11.00 5.86 2.59
CA TYR A 107 11.39 4.61 1.94
C TYR A 107 12.59 3.96 2.60
N ALA A 108 13.64 4.73 2.92
CA ALA A 108 14.82 4.23 3.59
C ALA A 108 14.48 3.67 4.99
N PHE A 109 13.62 4.34 5.73
CA PHE A 109 13.11 3.85 7.01
C PHE A 109 12.30 2.56 6.86
N SER A 110 11.36 2.51 5.91
CA SER A 110 10.54 1.32 5.61
C SER A 110 11.40 0.11 5.22
N TRP A 111 12.41 0.35 4.37
CA TRP A 111 13.38 -0.67 3.98
C TRP A 111 14.18 -1.16 5.18
N TYR A 112 14.74 -0.26 5.99
CA TYR A 112 15.51 -0.62 7.18
C TYR A 112 14.66 -1.41 8.20
N PHE A 113 13.44 -0.97 8.45
CA PHE A 113 12.49 -1.64 9.34
C PHE A 113 12.17 -3.06 8.84
N SER A 114 11.92 -3.21 7.55
CA SER A 114 11.66 -4.52 6.94
C SER A 114 12.90 -5.41 7.00
N TRP A 115 14.07 -4.87 6.68
CA TRP A 115 15.35 -5.57 6.78
C TRP A 115 15.60 -6.11 8.19
N THR A 116 15.50 -5.28 9.23
CA THR A 116 15.75 -5.71 10.61
C THR A 116 14.78 -6.80 11.05
N ARG A 117 13.50 -6.65 10.71
CA ARG A 117 12.47 -7.65 10.99
C ARG A 117 12.77 -8.97 10.28
N PHE A 118 13.03 -8.94 8.97
CA PHE A 118 13.39 -10.11 8.17
C PHE A 118 14.65 -10.80 8.70
N GLN A 119 15.71 -10.06 9.03
CA GLN A 119 16.92 -10.66 9.60
C GLN A 119 16.63 -11.33 10.96
N GLY A 120 15.82 -10.69 11.81
CA GLY A 120 15.38 -11.28 13.08
C GLY A 120 14.62 -12.59 12.89
N GLU A 121 13.73 -12.65 11.89
CA GLU A 121 13.02 -13.87 11.53
C GLU A 121 13.96 -14.98 11.02
N LEU A 122 14.92 -14.65 10.15
CA LEU A 122 15.91 -15.61 9.65
C LEU A 122 16.74 -16.21 10.78
N GLU A 123 17.22 -15.39 11.71
CA GLU A 123 17.98 -15.86 12.86
C GLU A 123 17.13 -16.73 13.81
N ALA A 124 15.85 -16.42 13.97
CA ALA A 124 14.94 -17.22 14.79
C ALA A 124 14.68 -18.61 14.21
N ILE A 125 14.59 -18.75 12.88
CA ILE A 125 14.35 -20.05 12.22
C ILE A 125 15.62 -20.86 11.99
N LYS A 126 16.80 -20.25 12.10
CA LYS A 126 18.12 -20.88 11.85
C LYS A 126 18.33 -22.25 12.52
N PRO A 127 17.89 -22.51 13.77
CA PRO A 127 18.01 -23.84 14.38
C PRO A 127 17.27 -24.95 13.62
N TYR A 128 16.20 -24.59 12.91
CA TYR A 128 15.35 -25.51 12.15
C TYR A 128 15.61 -25.42 10.64
N TYR A 129 16.27 -24.34 10.22
CA TYR A 129 16.50 -23.96 8.84
C TYR A 129 17.99 -23.69 8.58
N ASN A 130 18.75 -24.75 8.31
CA ASN A 130 20.19 -24.69 8.12
C ASN A 130 20.60 -24.24 6.70
N LYS A 131 19.94 -23.23 6.12
CA LYS A 131 20.25 -22.71 4.78
C LYS A 131 20.61 -21.24 4.80
N SER A 132 21.65 -20.90 4.04
CA SER A 132 22.13 -19.54 3.81
C SER A 132 21.39 -18.88 2.62
N LEU A 133 20.09 -18.66 2.73
CA LEU A 133 19.33 -17.83 1.77
C LEU A 133 19.08 -16.45 2.38
N SER A 134 19.17 -15.41 1.56
CA SER A 134 18.79 -14.07 2.00
C SER A 134 17.27 -13.90 2.04
N TRP A 135 16.76 -12.86 2.69
CA TRP A 135 15.32 -12.59 2.69
C TRP A 135 14.81 -12.20 1.29
N GLU A 136 15.66 -11.62 0.44
CA GLU A 136 15.35 -11.32 -0.95
C GLU A 136 15.13 -12.60 -1.74
N ASP A 137 15.99 -13.61 -1.57
CA ASP A 137 15.83 -14.91 -2.22
C ASP A 137 14.46 -15.51 -1.88
N HIS A 138 14.10 -15.43 -0.61
CA HIS A 138 12.85 -15.91 -0.09
C HIS A 138 11.64 -15.21 -0.71
N ILE A 139 11.62 -13.87 -0.72
CA ILE A 139 10.54 -13.11 -1.37
C ILE A 139 10.45 -13.44 -2.85
N ASN A 140 11.58 -13.54 -3.57
CA ASN A 140 11.66 -13.67 -5.03
C ASN A 140 11.07 -14.95 -5.65
N GLY A 141 10.74 -15.95 -4.85
CA GLY A 141 10.37 -17.28 -5.35
C GLY A 141 8.89 -17.53 -5.58
N ALA A 142 8.05 -16.54 -5.28
CA ALA A 142 6.63 -16.65 -5.57
C ALA A 142 6.36 -16.58 -7.08
N ALA A 143 5.35 -17.33 -7.52
CA ALA A 143 4.88 -17.34 -8.90
C ALA A 143 4.23 -16.00 -9.29
N PHE A 144 3.46 -15.40 -8.37
CA PHE A 144 2.84 -14.09 -8.51
C PHE A 144 2.79 -13.36 -7.16
N TYR A 145 2.67 -12.04 -7.21
CA TYR A 145 2.50 -11.15 -6.06
C TYR A 145 1.15 -10.46 -6.18
N LEU A 146 0.16 -11.00 -5.49
CA LEU A 146 -1.16 -10.41 -5.35
C LEU A 146 -1.08 -9.25 -4.37
N ILE A 147 -1.26 -8.03 -4.85
CA ILE A 147 -1.16 -6.81 -4.06
C ILE A 147 -2.58 -6.29 -3.79
N ASN A 148 -2.90 -6.02 -2.51
CA ASN A 148 -4.16 -5.37 -2.12
C ASN A 148 -4.16 -3.87 -2.45
N SER A 149 -4.02 -3.57 -3.74
CA SER A 149 -4.12 -2.24 -4.33
C SER A 149 -4.94 -2.35 -5.61
N ASN A 150 -5.67 -1.28 -5.95
CA ASN A 150 -6.42 -1.18 -7.20
C ASN A 150 -5.85 -0.03 -8.04
N GLN A 151 -5.48 -0.30 -9.29
CA GLN A 151 -4.79 0.66 -10.15
C GLN A 151 -5.62 1.92 -10.49
N TYR A 152 -6.95 1.85 -10.37
CA TYR A 152 -7.82 3.02 -10.56
C TYR A 152 -8.04 3.81 -9.27
N LEU A 153 -7.73 3.22 -8.11
CA LEU A 153 -7.85 3.84 -6.79
C LEU A 153 -6.51 4.40 -6.31
N ASP A 154 -5.42 3.64 -6.45
CA ASP A 154 -4.08 3.89 -5.91
C ASP A 154 -3.18 4.67 -6.89
N PHE A 155 -2.05 5.19 -6.39
CA PHE A 155 -1.10 5.96 -7.19
C PHE A 155 -0.44 5.12 -8.28
N ALA A 156 -0.23 5.72 -9.45
CA ALA A 156 0.40 5.03 -10.56
C ALA A 156 1.86 4.69 -10.22
N SER A 157 2.28 3.46 -10.53
CA SER A 157 3.63 2.96 -10.27
C SER A 157 4.03 1.97 -11.36
N PRO A 158 5.31 1.95 -11.82
CA PRO A 158 5.81 0.88 -12.67
C PRO A 158 5.66 -0.46 -11.97
N THR A 159 5.28 -1.50 -12.73
CA THR A 159 5.11 -2.86 -12.20
C THR A 159 5.64 -3.93 -13.15
N LEU A 160 6.02 -5.08 -12.58
CA LEU A 160 6.35 -6.27 -13.34
C LEU A 160 5.07 -7.06 -13.69
N PRO A 161 5.08 -7.88 -14.75
CA PRO A 161 3.98 -8.80 -15.06
C PRO A 161 3.68 -9.81 -13.94
N LYS A 162 4.64 -10.03 -13.02
CA LYS A 162 4.49 -10.86 -11.82
C LYS A 162 3.68 -10.19 -10.71
N THR A 163 3.51 -8.88 -10.78
CA THR A 163 2.78 -8.06 -9.80
C THR A 163 1.32 -7.94 -10.26
N VAL A 164 0.41 -8.45 -9.46
CA VAL A 164 -1.01 -8.60 -9.80
C VAL A 164 -1.85 -7.82 -8.80
N PHE A 165 -2.58 -6.82 -9.27
CA PHE A 165 -3.41 -5.97 -8.42
C PHE A 165 -4.78 -6.60 -8.16
N ILE A 166 -5.12 -6.77 -6.88
CA ILE A 166 -6.33 -7.50 -6.44
C ILE A 166 -7.21 -6.68 -5.49
N GLY A 167 -6.92 -5.38 -5.35
CA GLY A 167 -7.65 -4.48 -4.47
C GLY A 167 -9.15 -4.45 -4.78
N GLY A 168 -9.94 -4.82 -3.77
CA GLY A 168 -11.41 -4.86 -3.85
C GLY A 168 -12.01 -6.24 -4.06
N MET A 169 -11.19 -7.30 -4.12
CA MET A 169 -11.73 -8.65 -4.27
C MET A 169 -12.67 -9.06 -3.11
N GLN A 170 -12.48 -8.50 -1.92
CA GLN A 170 -13.28 -8.75 -0.74
C GLN A 170 -14.58 -7.96 -0.72
N VAL A 171 -14.67 -6.87 -1.49
CA VAL A 171 -15.85 -6.00 -1.44
C VAL A 171 -17.02 -6.71 -2.11
N ASN A 172 -18.09 -6.89 -1.34
CA ASN A 172 -19.35 -7.34 -1.89
C ASN A 172 -20.08 -6.11 -2.45
N THR A 173 -19.83 -5.83 -3.73
CA THR A 173 -20.44 -4.71 -4.43
C THR A 173 -21.87 -5.05 -4.81
N LYS A 174 -22.76 -4.05 -4.76
CA LYS A 174 -24.11 -4.18 -5.29
C LYS A 174 -24.04 -4.59 -6.76
N LYS A 175 -24.31 -5.85 -7.09
CA LYS A 175 -24.44 -6.22 -8.49
C LYS A 175 -25.78 -5.78 -9.06
N HIS A 176 -26.95 -6.03 -8.44
CA HIS A 176 -28.23 -5.65 -9.06
C HIS A 176 -29.43 -5.49 -8.08
N GLY A 177 -29.26 -4.90 -6.88
CA GLY A 177 -30.41 -4.72 -5.96
C GLY A 177 -30.12 -3.91 -4.68
N LYS A 178 -31.18 -3.63 -3.91
CA LYS A 178 -31.07 -3.12 -2.53
C LYS A 178 -30.39 -4.20 -1.67
N VAL A 179 -29.47 -3.77 -0.81
CA VAL A 179 -28.89 -4.63 0.22
C VAL A 179 -29.99 -4.90 1.23
N GLU A 180 -30.20 -6.16 1.56
CA GLU A 180 -31.14 -6.55 2.61
C GLU A 180 -30.41 -6.43 3.94
N LEU A 181 -30.71 -5.35 4.67
CA LEU A 181 -30.21 -5.13 6.02
C LEU A 181 -31.13 -5.82 7.02
N GLU A 182 -30.57 -6.28 8.14
CA GLU A 182 -31.37 -6.71 9.28
C GLU A 182 -32.29 -5.56 9.74
N LYS A 183 -33.47 -5.92 10.26
CA LYS A 183 -34.54 -4.97 10.61
C LYS A 183 -34.07 -3.81 11.48
N GLU A 184 -33.16 -4.06 12.43
CA GLU A 184 -32.60 -3.02 13.29
C GLU A 184 -31.92 -1.89 12.48
N TRP A 185 -31.06 -2.25 11.53
CA TRP A 185 -30.33 -1.29 10.70
C TRP A 185 -31.26 -0.62 9.68
N ASP A 186 -32.21 -1.37 9.11
CA ASP A 186 -33.18 -0.81 8.17
C ASP A 186 -34.10 0.23 8.84
N ASP A 187 -34.62 -0.08 10.03
CA ASP A 187 -35.43 0.83 10.84
C ASP A 187 -34.60 2.08 11.18
N LEU A 188 -33.37 1.91 11.67
CA LEU A 188 -32.48 3.00 12.09
C LEU A 188 -32.16 3.98 10.95
N LEU A 189 -31.84 3.47 9.76
CA LEU A 189 -31.54 4.29 8.57
C LEU A 189 -32.77 5.02 8.02
N SER A 190 -33.98 4.60 8.42
CA SER A 190 -35.25 5.18 7.97
C SER A 190 -35.76 6.31 8.85
N ILE A 191 -35.20 6.49 10.06
CA ILE A 191 -35.64 7.51 11.02
C ILE A 191 -35.36 8.93 10.50
N ARG A 192 -34.17 9.15 9.92
CA ARG A 192 -33.69 10.47 9.50
C ARG A 192 -33.19 10.45 8.07
N LYS A 193 -33.17 11.63 7.44
CA LYS A 193 -32.71 11.80 6.06
C LYS A 193 -31.19 11.65 5.92
N GLN A 194 -30.44 12.02 6.95
CA GLN A 194 -28.98 11.95 6.96
C GLN A 194 -28.53 10.85 7.93
N ASN A 195 -27.69 9.95 7.43
CA ASN A 195 -27.11 8.86 8.21
C ASN A 195 -25.59 8.87 8.04
N VAL A 196 -24.86 8.97 9.15
CA VAL A 196 -23.40 9.05 9.20
C VAL A 196 -22.88 7.85 9.95
N LEU A 197 -22.01 7.07 9.32
CA LEU A 197 -21.27 6.00 9.97
C LEU A 197 -19.96 6.55 10.52
N VAL A 198 -19.58 6.19 11.74
CA VAL A 198 -18.31 6.56 12.39
C VAL A 198 -17.61 5.29 12.85
N SER A 199 -16.46 4.97 12.27
CA SER A 199 -15.67 3.78 12.61
C SER A 199 -14.17 4.03 12.44
N PHE A 200 -13.40 3.78 13.49
CA PHE A 200 -11.93 3.89 13.47
C PHE A 200 -11.24 2.52 13.30
N GLY A 201 -11.98 1.52 12.82
CA GLY A 201 -11.46 0.20 12.47
C GLY A 201 -11.52 -0.80 13.63
N SER A 202 -10.66 -1.82 13.57
CA SER A 202 -10.64 -2.94 14.54
C SER A 202 -9.49 -2.87 15.54
N ASN A 203 -8.57 -1.91 15.38
CA ASN A 203 -7.37 -1.78 16.22
C ASN A 203 -7.29 -0.43 16.96
N ALA A 204 -7.98 0.60 16.47
CA ALA A 204 -8.08 1.89 17.13
C ALA A 204 -9.51 2.06 17.64
N PHE A 205 -9.74 1.66 18.89
CA PHE A 205 -11.07 1.70 19.49
C PHE A 205 -11.48 3.14 19.81
N SER A 206 -12.73 3.48 19.51
CA SER A 206 -13.33 4.74 19.94
C SER A 206 -13.45 4.80 21.46
N SER A 207 -13.55 3.66 22.14
CA SER A 207 -13.55 3.56 23.60
C SER A 207 -12.22 3.96 24.23
N ASP A 208 -11.10 3.85 23.51
CA ASP A 208 -9.77 4.28 23.97
C ASP A 208 -9.44 5.74 23.58
N MET A 209 -10.35 6.40 22.87
CA MET A 209 -10.18 7.79 22.45
C MET A 209 -10.04 8.72 23.68
N PRO A 210 -9.16 9.74 23.64
CA PRO A 210 -9.08 10.75 24.68
C PRO A 210 -10.45 11.39 25.00
N ALA A 211 -10.71 11.66 26.27
CA ALA A 211 -12.02 12.11 26.75
C ALA A 211 -12.45 13.44 26.09
N GLU A 212 -11.50 14.33 25.86
CA GLU A 212 -11.70 15.60 25.16
C GLU A 212 -12.22 15.40 23.72
N TYR A 213 -11.75 14.39 23.00
CA TYR A 213 -12.19 14.10 21.63
C TYR A 213 -13.57 13.44 21.64
N LYS A 214 -13.82 12.51 22.58
CA LYS A 214 -15.16 11.91 22.76
C LYS A 214 -16.20 12.99 23.02
N LYS A 215 -15.90 13.93 23.92
CA LYS A 215 -16.77 15.07 24.21
C LYS A 215 -17.03 15.92 22.97
N ALA A 216 -15.99 16.22 22.18
CA ALA A 216 -16.16 16.98 20.95
C ALA A 216 -17.05 16.28 19.91
N PHE A 217 -16.93 14.96 19.75
CA PHE A 217 -17.86 14.19 18.90
C PHE A 217 -19.30 14.28 19.40
N LEU A 218 -19.53 14.11 20.71
CA LEU A 218 -20.88 14.21 21.29
C LEU A 218 -21.49 15.60 21.10
N GLU A 219 -20.73 16.68 21.31
CA GLU A 219 -21.19 18.05 21.05
C GLU A 219 -21.58 18.25 19.57
N VAL A 220 -20.86 17.63 18.64
CA VAL A 220 -21.24 17.65 17.21
C VAL A 220 -22.50 16.83 16.94
N PHE A 221 -22.65 15.67 17.56
CA PHE A 221 -23.84 14.85 17.36
C PHE A 221 -25.10 15.52 17.90
N GLU A 222 -25.03 16.06 19.12
CA GLU A 222 -26.15 16.76 19.77
C GLU A 222 -26.69 17.92 18.91
N SER A 223 -25.78 18.69 18.37
CA SER A 223 -26.07 19.85 17.53
C SER A 223 -26.46 19.54 16.07
N MET A 224 -26.58 18.26 15.71
CA MET A 224 -27.05 17.77 14.42
C MET A 224 -28.24 16.80 14.62
N PRO A 225 -29.35 17.25 15.24
CA PRO A 225 -30.45 16.37 15.66
C PRO A 225 -31.17 15.69 14.48
N ASP A 226 -31.07 16.25 13.28
CA ASP A 226 -31.62 15.73 12.03
C ASP A 226 -30.72 14.68 11.33
N THR A 227 -29.59 14.33 11.95
CA THR A 227 -28.63 13.34 11.44
C THR A 227 -28.52 12.16 12.40
N THR A 228 -28.72 10.94 11.91
CA THR A 228 -28.42 9.71 12.65
C THR A 228 -26.92 9.43 12.57
N PHE A 229 -26.27 9.26 13.72
CA PHE A 229 -24.87 8.84 13.83
C PHE A 229 -24.81 7.40 14.32
N ILE A 230 -24.23 6.52 13.51
CA ILE A 230 -23.90 5.14 13.90
C ILE A 230 -22.43 5.14 14.29
N TRP A 231 -22.14 5.10 15.59
CA TRP A 231 -20.77 5.19 16.09
C TRP A 231 -20.29 3.85 16.64
N LYS A 232 -19.27 3.28 15.99
CA LYS A 232 -18.56 2.12 16.49
C LYS A 232 -17.84 2.49 17.79
N TYR A 233 -18.27 1.93 18.90
CA TYR A 233 -17.74 2.17 20.23
C TYR A 233 -17.59 0.83 20.95
N GLU A 234 -16.35 0.40 21.13
CA GLU A 234 -15.96 -0.97 21.50
C GLU A 234 -16.08 -1.26 22.99
N GLU A 235 -17.19 -0.81 23.59
CA GLU A 235 -17.54 -1.04 24.98
C GLU A 235 -19.03 -1.41 25.05
N GLU A 236 -19.30 -2.64 25.50
CA GLU A 236 -20.68 -3.12 25.64
C GLU A 236 -21.44 -2.30 26.70
N ASN A 237 -22.69 -1.97 26.40
CA ASN A 237 -23.57 -1.19 27.29
C ASN A 237 -23.04 0.21 27.67
N ALA A 238 -22.19 0.81 26.82
CA ALA A 238 -21.76 2.19 27.00
C ALA A 238 -22.96 3.16 26.98
N THR A 239 -23.02 4.05 27.97
CA THR A 239 -24.15 4.98 28.18
C THR A 239 -23.84 6.44 27.81
N LEU A 240 -22.62 6.71 27.32
CA LEU A 240 -22.13 8.08 27.09
C LEU A 240 -22.99 8.88 26.10
N ALA A 241 -23.77 8.22 25.25
CA ALA A 241 -24.63 8.85 24.25
C ALA A 241 -26.14 8.65 24.50
N ASP A 242 -26.55 8.09 25.65
CA ASP A 242 -27.97 7.78 25.93
C ASP A 242 -28.88 9.02 25.88
N HIS A 243 -28.32 10.19 26.18
CA HIS A 243 -29.02 11.47 26.12
C HIS A 243 -29.21 12.00 24.68
N LEU A 244 -28.63 11.33 23.66
CA LEU A 244 -28.65 11.74 22.26
C LEU A 244 -29.48 10.76 21.42
N PRO A 245 -30.77 11.05 21.14
CA PRO A 245 -31.66 10.14 20.42
C PRO A 245 -31.28 9.95 18.94
N ASN A 246 -30.26 10.68 18.47
CA ASN A 246 -29.73 10.60 17.12
C ASN A 246 -28.39 9.84 17.04
N VAL A 247 -27.93 9.26 18.15
CA VAL A 247 -26.70 8.45 18.18
C VAL A 247 -27.04 7.01 18.51
N LYS A 248 -26.54 6.08 17.69
CA LYS A 248 -26.53 4.65 17.96
C LYS A 248 -25.08 4.23 18.22
N LEU A 249 -24.78 3.86 19.46
CA LEU A 249 -23.52 3.18 19.79
C LEU A 249 -23.65 1.70 19.42
N THR A 250 -22.57 1.13 18.90
CA THR A 250 -22.47 -0.31 18.64
C THR A 250 -21.03 -0.80 18.72
N THR A 251 -20.79 -2.02 19.20
CA THR A 251 -19.45 -2.63 19.18
C THR A 251 -19.11 -3.20 17.80
N TRP A 252 -20.13 -3.54 17.00
CA TRP A 252 -19.99 -4.11 15.67
C TRP A 252 -21.15 -3.71 14.74
N MET A 253 -20.92 -3.70 13.43
CA MET A 253 -21.96 -3.46 12.43
C MET A 253 -21.59 -4.13 11.09
N PRO A 254 -22.57 -4.42 10.21
CA PRO A 254 -22.30 -4.90 8.86
C PRO A 254 -21.82 -3.72 7.98
N GLN A 255 -20.57 -3.28 8.18
CA GLN A 255 -20.02 -2.04 7.59
C GLN A 255 -20.14 -2.01 6.06
N ASN A 256 -19.75 -3.07 5.35
CA ASN A 256 -19.85 -3.11 3.89
C ASN A 256 -21.31 -2.95 3.41
N ASP A 257 -22.26 -3.55 4.11
CA ASP A 257 -23.68 -3.52 3.76
C ASP A 257 -24.31 -2.16 4.06
N LEU A 258 -23.93 -1.53 5.17
CA LEU A 258 -24.29 -0.14 5.48
C LEU A 258 -23.69 0.83 4.46
N LEU A 259 -22.43 0.66 4.08
CA LEU A 259 -21.79 1.46 3.03
C LEU A 259 -22.47 1.26 1.68
N ALA A 260 -22.98 0.07 1.41
CA ALA A 260 -23.75 -0.19 0.23
C ALA A 260 -25.12 0.51 0.28
N ASP A 261 -25.84 0.59 1.40
CA ASP A 261 -27.19 1.20 1.46
C ASP A 261 -27.23 2.68 1.02
N ASP A 262 -28.18 3.06 0.16
CA ASP A 262 -28.27 4.41 -0.42
C ASP A 262 -28.63 5.51 0.59
N ARG A 263 -29.22 5.14 1.73
CA ARG A 263 -29.57 6.06 2.84
C ARG A 263 -28.35 6.44 3.67
N LEU A 264 -27.25 5.69 3.61
CA LEU A 264 -26.00 6.13 4.23
C LEU A 264 -25.41 7.29 3.44
N THR A 265 -25.19 8.41 4.13
CA THR A 265 -24.82 9.70 3.52
C THR A 265 -23.34 10.04 3.60
N LEU A 266 -22.66 9.59 4.66
CA LEU A 266 -21.25 9.91 4.92
C LEU A 266 -20.61 8.80 5.75
N PHE A 267 -19.34 8.52 5.48
CA PHE A 267 -18.50 7.71 6.35
C PHE A 267 -17.39 8.54 6.99
N ILE A 268 -17.34 8.57 8.33
CA ILE A 268 -16.20 9.07 9.09
C ILE A 268 -15.32 7.87 9.43
N THR A 269 -14.10 7.86 8.91
CA THR A 269 -13.21 6.71 9.00
C THR A 269 -11.78 7.10 9.32
N HIS A 270 -11.05 6.22 9.99
CA HIS A 270 -9.60 6.37 10.16
C HIS A 270 -8.78 6.21 8.86
N GLY A 271 -9.38 5.72 7.77
CA GLY A 271 -8.65 5.50 6.51
C GLY A 271 -7.84 4.20 6.45
N GLY A 272 -8.20 3.19 7.26
CA GLY A 272 -7.64 1.85 7.09
C GLY A 272 -7.93 1.28 5.69
N LEU A 273 -7.01 0.47 5.14
CA LEU A 273 -7.06 0.05 3.74
C LEU A 273 -8.35 -0.70 3.38
N GLY A 274 -8.78 -1.66 4.19
CA GLY A 274 -10.02 -2.42 3.96
C GLY A 274 -11.26 -1.51 3.83
N SER A 275 -11.47 -0.65 4.84
CA SER A 275 -12.54 0.35 4.83
C SER A 275 -12.43 1.35 3.68
N SER A 276 -11.22 1.75 3.31
CA SER A 276 -10.97 2.68 2.19
C SER A 276 -11.37 2.07 0.85
N VAL A 277 -11.08 0.78 0.67
CA VAL A 277 -11.46 0.03 -0.53
C VAL A 277 -12.98 -0.19 -0.57
N GLU A 278 -13.61 -0.62 0.54
CA GLU A 278 -15.08 -0.72 0.63
C GLU A 278 -15.76 0.61 0.29
N LEU A 279 -15.32 1.70 0.92
CA LEU A 279 -15.80 3.06 0.68
C LEU A 279 -15.74 3.44 -0.80
N ALA A 280 -14.58 3.22 -1.44
CA ALA A 280 -14.37 3.60 -2.84
C ALA A 280 -15.27 2.81 -3.80
N TYR A 281 -15.47 1.52 -3.55
CA TYR A 281 -16.33 0.67 -4.37
C TYR A 281 -17.83 0.93 -4.15
N GLN A 282 -18.24 1.36 -2.95
CA GLN A 282 -19.65 1.69 -2.64
C GLN A 282 -20.01 3.14 -3.01
N GLY A 283 -19.02 3.96 -3.38
CA GLY A 283 -19.25 5.32 -3.88
C GLY A 283 -19.79 6.29 -2.84
N LYS A 284 -19.45 6.08 -1.56
CA LYS A 284 -19.84 6.99 -0.48
C LYS A 284 -18.81 8.09 -0.29
N PRO A 285 -19.24 9.32 0.03
CA PRO A 285 -18.30 10.36 0.43
C PRO A 285 -17.81 10.12 1.86
N ALA A 286 -16.67 10.71 2.22
CA ALA A 286 -16.08 10.48 3.54
C ALA A 286 -15.35 11.68 4.15
N VAL A 287 -15.30 11.68 5.49
CA VAL A 287 -14.29 12.42 6.25
C VAL A 287 -13.28 11.39 6.77
N VAL A 288 -12.03 11.50 6.35
CA VAL A 288 -10.95 10.59 6.72
C VAL A 288 -10.11 11.24 7.81
N ILE A 289 -9.90 10.56 8.92
CA ILE A 289 -9.15 11.03 10.09
C ILE A 289 -7.98 10.07 10.35
N PRO A 290 -6.84 10.24 9.66
CA PRO A 290 -5.71 9.32 9.79
C PRO A 290 -5.13 9.31 11.21
N LEU A 291 -4.94 8.13 11.78
CA LEU A 291 -4.37 7.95 13.10
C LEU A 291 -2.89 7.59 13.03
N MET A 292 -2.52 6.56 12.27
CA MET A 292 -1.15 6.03 12.17
C MET A 292 -0.93 5.11 10.96
N ALA A 293 0.29 4.60 10.82
CA ALA A 293 0.69 3.63 9.79
C ALA A 293 0.39 4.12 8.36
N ASP A 294 -0.28 3.31 7.55
CA ASP A 294 -0.64 3.56 6.15
C ASP A 294 -1.81 4.54 5.97
N GLN A 295 -2.55 4.83 7.04
CA GLN A 295 -3.78 5.63 7.00
C GLN A 295 -3.60 7.03 6.40
N PRO A 296 -2.51 7.78 6.67
CA PRO A 296 -2.30 9.09 6.02
C PRO A 296 -2.15 8.96 4.50
N ARG A 297 -1.44 7.93 4.02
CA ARG A 297 -1.31 7.66 2.57
C ARG A 297 -2.65 7.29 1.97
N ASN A 298 -3.44 6.45 2.65
CA ASN A 298 -4.77 6.03 2.21
C ASN A 298 -5.75 7.20 2.15
N ALA A 299 -5.68 8.14 3.11
CA ALA A 299 -6.47 9.36 3.05
C ALA A 299 -6.15 10.14 1.78
N LEU A 300 -4.88 10.37 1.47
CA LEU A 300 -4.47 11.05 0.24
C LEU A 300 -4.84 10.29 -1.03
N MET A 301 -4.82 8.96 -0.98
CA MET A 301 -5.31 8.09 -2.05
C MET A 301 -6.80 8.32 -2.33
N LEU A 302 -7.62 8.54 -1.30
CA LEU A 302 -9.05 8.82 -1.42
C LEU A 302 -9.34 10.29 -1.78
N THR A 303 -8.73 11.26 -1.09
CA THR A 303 -9.03 12.68 -1.24
C THR A 303 -8.67 13.21 -2.63
N ARG A 304 -7.63 12.67 -3.28
CA ARG A 304 -7.25 13.07 -4.65
C ARG A 304 -8.33 12.79 -5.69
N HIS A 305 -9.26 11.85 -5.42
CA HIS A 305 -10.40 11.59 -6.30
C HIS A 305 -11.55 12.57 -6.04
N GLY A 306 -11.46 13.42 -5.02
CA GLY A 306 -12.45 14.45 -4.71
C GLY A 306 -13.73 13.94 -4.05
N GLY A 307 -13.76 12.69 -3.61
CA GLY A 307 -14.88 12.07 -2.88
C GLY A 307 -14.71 12.06 -1.36
N ALA A 308 -13.54 12.45 -0.85
CA ALA A 308 -13.24 12.46 0.57
C ALA A 308 -12.53 13.75 1.00
N LEU A 309 -12.67 14.10 2.28
CA LEU A 309 -11.96 15.19 2.95
C LEU A 309 -11.10 14.62 4.08
N GLU A 310 -9.85 15.02 4.17
CA GLU A 310 -8.98 14.66 5.29
C GLU A 310 -9.12 15.67 6.44
N LEU A 311 -9.30 15.18 7.66
CA LEU A 311 -9.28 15.96 8.89
C LEU A 311 -8.14 15.47 9.79
N ASP A 312 -7.22 16.37 10.14
CA ASP A 312 -6.13 16.04 11.05
C ASP A 312 -6.68 15.67 12.44
N LYS A 313 -6.23 14.52 12.97
CA LYS A 313 -6.60 14.03 14.30
C LYS A 313 -6.30 15.02 15.43
N PHE A 314 -5.31 15.92 15.23
CA PHE A 314 -4.97 16.95 16.21
C PHE A 314 -6.00 18.10 16.28
N HIS A 315 -7.05 18.06 15.46
CA HIS A 315 -8.17 19.00 15.51
C HIS A 315 -9.44 18.41 16.13
N LEU A 316 -9.40 17.17 16.64
CA LEU A 316 -10.57 16.52 17.23
C LEU A 316 -10.97 17.07 18.59
N ASP A 317 -10.12 17.87 19.25
CA ASP A 317 -10.47 18.65 20.43
C ASP A 317 -11.47 19.78 20.13
N LYS A 318 -11.65 20.12 18.84
CA LYS A 318 -12.48 21.25 18.39
C LYS A 318 -13.75 20.75 17.71
N PRO A 319 -14.91 20.72 18.40
CA PRO A 319 -16.19 20.32 17.79
C PRO A 319 -16.52 21.12 16.52
N SER A 320 -16.10 22.39 16.45
CA SER A 320 -16.29 23.23 15.26
C SER A 320 -15.58 22.69 14.02
N GLN A 321 -14.39 22.10 14.16
CA GLN A 321 -13.62 21.52 13.05
C GLN A 321 -14.25 20.21 12.55
N ILE A 322 -14.65 19.33 13.47
CA ILE A 322 -15.36 18.08 13.14
C ILE A 322 -16.67 18.41 12.40
N ARG A 323 -17.49 19.32 12.94
CA ARG A 323 -18.73 19.76 12.30
C ARG A 323 -18.48 20.37 10.93
N HIS A 324 -17.45 21.23 10.82
CA HIS A 324 -17.12 21.87 9.56
C HIS A 324 -16.78 20.83 8.50
N ALA A 325 -15.92 19.84 8.81
CA ALA A 325 -15.59 18.74 7.92
C ALA A 325 -16.84 17.97 7.44
N ILE A 326 -17.71 17.56 8.38
CA ILE A 326 -18.95 16.84 8.07
C ILE A 326 -19.85 17.68 7.15
N LYS A 327 -20.11 18.95 7.51
CA LYS A 327 -20.98 19.83 6.71
C LYS A 327 -20.39 20.15 5.35
N THR A 328 -19.08 20.32 5.23
CA THR A 328 -18.41 20.55 3.95
C THR A 328 -18.68 19.39 2.99
N VAL A 329 -18.49 18.14 3.45
CA VAL A 329 -18.72 16.96 2.62
C VAL A 329 -20.20 16.75 2.30
N LEU A 330 -21.10 16.99 3.26
CA LEU A 330 -22.54 16.81 3.06
C LEU A 330 -23.18 17.90 2.18
N ASN A 331 -22.66 19.13 2.20
CA ASN A 331 -23.27 20.26 1.50
C ASN A 331 -22.72 20.46 0.08
N ASP A 332 -21.49 20.03 -0.21
CA ASP A 332 -20.93 20.09 -1.56
C ASP A 332 -21.24 18.78 -2.33
N PRO A 333 -22.15 18.83 -3.33
CA PRO A 333 -22.54 17.63 -4.09
C PRO A 333 -21.40 17.02 -4.89
N ASN A 334 -20.28 17.74 -5.10
CA ASN A 334 -19.13 17.20 -5.81
C ASN A 334 -18.49 16.02 -5.08
N TYR A 335 -18.50 15.98 -3.74
CA TYR A 335 -17.97 14.84 -2.98
C TYR A 335 -18.71 13.55 -3.34
N LYS A 336 -20.05 13.58 -3.26
CA LYS A 336 -20.88 12.42 -3.62
C LYS A 336 -20.69 12.05 -5.09
N LYS A 337 -20.78 13.03 -6.01
CA LYS A 337 -20.62 12.79 -7.45
C LYS A 337 -19.28 12.15 -7.80
N ASN A 338 -18.19 12.61 -7.18
CA ASN A 338 -16.86 12.07 -7.41
C ASN A 338 -16.69 10.67 -6.81
N ALA A 339 -17.24 10.42 -5.63
CA ALA A 339 -17.25 9.08 -5.03
C ALA A 339 -18.02 8.08 -5.90
N GLU A 340 -19.21 8.44 -6.39
CA GLU A 340 -20.01 7.61 -7.31
C GLU A 340 -19.29 7.38 -8.65
N LYS A 341 -18.61 8.40 -9.18
CA LYS A 341 -17.78 8.27 -10.39
C LYS A 341 -16.66 7.26 -10.17
N LEU A 342 -15.95 7.33 -9.04
CA LEU A 342 -14.88 6.39 -8.71
C LEU A 342 -15.42 4.96 -8.57
N ALA A 343 -16.54 4.77 -7.87
CA ALA A 343 -17.21 3.48 -7.77
C ALA A 343 -17.61 2.91 -9.15
N SER A 344 -18.10 3.77 -10.06
CA SER A 344 -18.42 3.37 -11.43
C SER A 344 -17.18 2.90 -12.19
N ILE A 345 -16.04 3.58 -12.04
CA ILE A 345 -14.76 3.16 -12.65
C ILE A 345 -14.33 1.81 -12.09
N LEU A 346 -14.35 1.65 -10.76
CA LEU A 346 -13.90 0.43 -10.08
C LEU A 346 -14.78 -0.78 -10.41
N SER A 347 -16.10 -0.60 -10.46
CA SER A 347 -17.03 -1.67 -10.85
C SER A 347 -16.94 -2.03 -12.33
N SER A 348 -16.63 -1.07 -13.19
CA SER A 348 -16.51 -1.24 -14.65
C SER A 348 -15.14 -1.70 -15.13
N GLN A 349 -14.20 -1.99 -14.22
CA GLN A 349 -12.85 -2.42 -14.60
C GLN A 349 -12.89 -3.68 -15.50
N PRO A 350 -12.02 -3.77 -16.53
CA PRO A 350 -12.06 -4.86 -17.50
C PRO A 350 -11.86 -6.26 -16.90
N HIS A 351 -11.12 -6.34 -15.79
CA HIS A 351 -10.78 -7.58 -15.12
C HIS A 351 -11.18 -7.48 -13.65
N GLN A 352 -12.16 -8.29 -13.25
CA GLN A 352 -12.66 -8.25 -11.87
C GLN A 352 -11.62 -8.90 -10.93
N PRO A 353 -11.30 -8.29 -9.77
CA PRO A 353 -10.24 -8.77 -8.89
C PRO A 353 -10.37 -10.23 -8.46
N LYS A 354 -11.59 -10.70 -8.19
CA LYS A 354 -11.86 -12.12 -7.86
C LYS A 354 -11.44 -13.05 -9.01
N ASP A 355 -11.82 -12.72 -10.24
CA ASP A 355 -11.47 -13.53 -11.43
C ASP A 355 -9.96 -13.48 -11.70
N VAL A 356 -9.33 -12.32 -11.47
CA VAL A 356 -7.89 -12.15 -11.58
C VAL A 356 -7.18 -13.09 -10.61
N VAL A 357 -7.58 -13.14 -9.34
CA VAL A 357 -6.97 -14.06 -8.36
C VAL A 357 -7.11 -15.51 -8.79
N LEU A 358 -8.34 -15.97 -9.08
CA LEU A 358 -8.58 -17.37 -9.43
C LEU A 358 -7.75 -17.80 -10.65
N LYS A 359 -7.72 -16.97 -11.71
CA LYS A 359 -6.94 -17.27 -12.92
C LYS A 359 -5.43 -17.33 -12.65
N HIS A 360 -4.90 -16.47 -11.79
CA HIS A 360 -3.48 -16.51 -11.43
C HIS A 360 -3.15 -17.70 -10.54
N CYS A 361 -4.05 -18.10 -9.64
CA CYS A 361 -3.91 -19.33 -8.86
C CYS A 361 -3.89 -20.57 -9.78
N ASP A 362 -4.87 -20.72 -10.69
CA ASP A 362 -4.92 -21.84 -11.64
C ASP A 362 -3.67 -21.88 -12.54
N PHE A 363 -3.24 -20.71 -13.01
CA PHE A 363 -2.03 -20.59 -13.82
C PHE A 363 -0.78 -20.98 -13.03
N ALA A 364 -0.65 -20.52 -11.78
CA ALA A 364 0.47 -20.86 -10.92
C ALA A 364 0.50 -22.36 -10.59
N VAL A 365 -0.63 -22.98 -10.27
CA VAL A 365 -0.70 -24.44 -10.06
C VAL A 365 -0.21 -25.20 -11.29
N LYS A 366 -0.62 -24.74 -12.48
CA LYS A 366 -0.26 -25.40 -13.74
C LYS A 366 1.21 -25.22 -14.15
N PHE A 367 1.79 -24.05 -13.92
CA PHE A 367 3.10 -23.68 -14.51
C PHE A 367 4.18 -23.35 -13.48
N GLY A 368 3.83 -23.16 -12.21
CA GLY A 368 4.74 -22.79 -11.14
C GLY A 368 5.32 -21.38 -11.29
N ASP A 369 6.48 -21.16 -10.68
CA ASP A 369 7.27 -19.93 -10.83
C ASP A 369 7.90 -19.82 -12.23
N LEU A 370 7.44 -18.82 -12.99
CA LEU A 370 8.01 -18.47 -14.29
C LEU A 370 9.16 -17.46 -14.16
N LYS A 371 10.38 -17.97 -14.30
CA LYS A 371 11.61 -17.18 -14.13
C LYS A 371 11.82 -16.15 -15.22
N THR A 372 11.23 -16.36 -16.39
CA THR A 372 11.20 -15.37 -17.49
C THR A 372 10.48 -14.09 -17.11
N LEU A 373 9.68 -14.08 -16.03
CA LEU A 373 9.03 -12.88 -15.51
C LEU A 373 9.84 -12.16 -14.42
N ASN A 374 11.00 -12.70 -14.03
CA ASN A 374 11.86 -12.05 -13.05
C ASN A 374 12.66 -10.91 -13.72
N SER A 375 12.74 -9.77 -13.05
CA SER A 375 13.56 -8.64 -13.51
C SER A 375 15.04 -8.89 -13.25
N GLU A 376 15.91 -8.63 -14.23
CA GLU A 376 17.37 -8.56 -14.00
C GLU A 376 17.76 -7.38 -13.11
N GLY A 377 16.87 -6.39 -12.95
CA GLY A 377 17.08 -5.25 -12.07
C GLY A 377 17.39 -5.63 -10.62
N ARG A 378 16.91 -6.80 -10.15
CA ARG A 378 17.19 -7.30 -8.79
C ARG A 378 18.65 -7.71 -8.56
N ASN A 379 19.39 -7.95 -9.64
CA ASN A 379 20.81 -8.31 -9.59
C ASN A 379 21.73 -7.07 -9.69
N LEU A 380 21.17 -5.88 -9.89
CA LEU A 380 21.91 -4.64 -10.03
C LEU A 380 22.02 -3.91 -8.70
N ASN A 381 23.15 -3.26 -8.46
CA ASN A 381 23.24 -2.30 -7.35
C ASN A 381 22.54 -0.97 -7.70
N LEU A 382 22.38 -0.10 -6.71
CA LEU A 382 21.68 1.18 -6.85
C LEU A 382 22.22 2.05 -8.00
N PHE A 383 23.54 2.11 -8.18
CA PHE A 383 24.17 2.95 -9.21
C PHE A 383 23.89 2.41 -10.61
N GLN A 384 23.96 1.09 -10.79
CA GLN A 384 23.68 0.42 -12.06
C GLN A 384 22.19 0.48 -12.41
N PHE A 385 21.30 0.23 -11.44
CA PHE A 385 19.85 0.23 -11.66
C PHE A 385 19.34 1.58 -12.17
N TYR A 386 19.93 2.68 -11.68
CA TYR A 386 19.58 4.05 -12.10
C TYR A 386 20.57 4.64 -13.13
N SER A 387 21.49 3.83 -13.68
CA SER A 387 22.50 4.25 -14.67
C SER A 387 23.36 5.45 -14.22
N ILE A 388 23.56 5.62 -12.92
CA ILE A 388 24.38 6.70 -12.33
C ILE A 388 25.86 6.48 -12.70
N ASP A 389 26.31 5.23 -12.71
CA ASP A 389 27.65 4.85 -13.16
C ASP A 389 27.94 5.29 -14.61
N ILE A 390 26.99 5.08 -15.52
CA ILE A 390 27.06 5.53 -16.91
C ILE A 390 27.09 7.07 -16.99
N ALA A 391 26.21 7.75 -16.23
CA ALA A 391 26.16 9.21 -16.21
C ALA A 391 27.48 9.83 -15.69
N LEU A 392 28.07 9.24 -14.64
CA LEU A 392 29.36 9.66 -14.10
C LEU A 392 30.50 9.42 -15.10
N ALA A 393 30.51 8.28 -15.79
CA ALA A 393 31.49 8.00 -16.83
C ALA A 393 31.38 9.01 -18.00
N ALA A 394 30.16 9.32 -18.45
CA ALA A 394 29.93 10.31 -19.50
C ALA A 394 30.37 11.73 -19.09
N LEU A 395 30.10 12.11 -17.84
CA LEU A 395 30.55 13.39 -17.28
C LEU A 395 32.09 13.47 -17.24
N ALA A 396 32.75 12.40 -16.79
CA ALA A 396 34.22 12.33 -16.75
C ALA A 396 34.84 12.47 -18.14
N VAL A 397 34.30 11.79 -19.16
CA VAL A 397 34.75 11.94 -20.56
C VAL A 397 34.54 13.37 -21.06
N THR A 398 33.39 13.98 -20.74
CA THR A 398 33.10 15.36 -21.13
C THR A 398 34.09 16.35 -20.52
N ILE A 399 34.38 16.21 -19.22
CA ILE A 399 35.37 17.04 -18.52
C ILE A 399 36.76 16.85 -19.15
N LEU A 400 37.17 15.61 -19.45
CA LEU A 400 38.46 15.33 -20.11
C LEU A 400 38.55 16.02 -21.48
N LEU A 401 37.51 15.96 -22.30
CA LEU A 401 37.47 16.64 -23.60
C LEU A 401 37.55 18.17 -23.47
N LEU A 402 36.88 18.76 -22.48
CA LEU A 402 36.96 20.19 -22.21
C LEU A 402 38.36 20.62 -21.74
N LEU A 403 39.03 19.79 -20.92
CA LEU A 403 40.41 20.03 -20.50
C LEU A 403 41.39 19.90 -21.67
N LEU A 404 41.22 18.91 -22.55
CA LEU A 404 42.04 18.77 -23.76
C LEU A 404 41.84 19.97 -24.70
N LEU A 405 40.61 20.43 -24.88
CA LEU A 405 40.31 21.60 -25.70
C LEU A 405 40.93 22.87 -25.11
N SER A 406 40.84 23.09 -23.80
CA SER A 406 41.44 24.25 -23.14
C SER A 406 42.96 24.25 -23.22
N LEU A 407 43.60 23.07 -23.14
CA LEU A 407 45.03 22.89 -23.37
C LEU A 407 45.42 23.21 -24.81
N ILE A 408 44.69 22.69 -25.81
CA ILE A 408 44.94 22.99 -27.23
C ILE A 408 44.82 24.48 -27.49
N ILE A 409 43.74 25.12 -27.00
CA ILE A 409 43.52 26.56 -27.11
C ILE A 409 44.68 27.33 -26.47
N SER A 410 45.09 26.95 -25.24
CA SER A 410 46.22 27.57 -24.55
C SER A 410 47.54 27.43 -25.31
N CYS A 411 47.78 26.26 -25.91
CA CYS A 411 48.94 26.01 -26.77
C CYS A 411 48.92 26.88 -28.03
N VAL A 412 47.76 26.99 -28.70
CA VAL A 412 47.58 27.85 -29.88
C VAL A 412 47.81 29.32 -29.51
N PHE A 413 47.21 29.82 -28.42
CA PHE A 413 47.42 31.19 -27.96
C PHE A 413 48.89 31.47 -27.61
N ARG A 414 49.58 30.56 -26.90
CA ARG A 414 51.01 30.70 -26.61
C ARG A 414 51.83 30.77 -27.90
N LYS A 415 51.52 29.92 -28.89
CA LYS A 415 52.21 29.90 -30.19
C LYS A 415 51.93 31.15 -31.01
N MET A 416 50.71 31.66 -30.99
CA MET A 416 50.38 32.95 -31.61
C MET A 416 51.13 34.08 -30.93
N TYR A 417 51.15 34.13 -29.60
CA TYR A 417 51.87 35.16 -28.85
C TYR A 417 53.37 35.17 -29.17
N THR A 418 54.02 34.00 -29.21
CA THR A 418 55.45 33.91 -29.58
C THR A 418 55.72 34.29 -31.04
N LEU A 419 54.80 33.96 -31.97
CA LEU A 419 54.90 34.43 -33.35
C LEU A 419 54.78 35.94 -33.45
N PHE A 420 53.80 36.56 -32.77
CA PHE A 420 53.64 38.02 -32.76
C PHE A 420 54.81 38.74 -32.06
N SER A 421 55.36 38.20 -30.98
CA SER A 421 56.54 38.80 -30.32
C SER A 421 57.78 38.75 -31.22
N ASN A 422 58.00 37.65 -31.94
CA ASN A 422 59.14 37.48 -32.85
C ASN A 422 59.02 38.32 -34.13
N VAL A 423 57.80 38.66 -34.57
CA VAL A 423 57.58 39.61 -35.67
C VAL A 423 57.92 41.03 -35.20
N LYS A 424 57.52 41.41 -33.98
CA LYS A 424 57.81 42.74 -33.42
C LYS A 424 59.31 42.97 -33.26
N SER A 425 60.08 41.97 -32.81
CA SER A 425 61.53 42.06 -32.67
C SER A 425 62.33 42.05 -33.99
N LYS A 426 61.67 41.88 -35.14
CA LYS A 426 62.30 41.93 -36.48
C LYS A 426 62.02 43.24 -37.23
N ILE A 427 61.15 44.08 -36.69
CA ILE A 427 60.73 45.36 -37.29
C ILE A 427 61.45 46.55 -36.60
N ASP A 428 61.97 46.35 -35.39
CA ASP A 428 63.00 47.18 -34.75
C ASP A 428 64.41 46.69 -35.13
#